data_AF-A0A929VGC9-F1
#
_entry.id   AF-A0A929VGC9-F1
#
_cell.length_a   1.000
_cell.length_b   1.000
_cell.length_c   1.000
_cell.angle_alpha   90.00
_cell.angle_beta   90.00
_cell.angle_gamma   90.00
#
_symmetry.space_group_name_H-M   'P 1'
#
loop_
_entity.id
_entity.type
_entity.pdbx_description
1 polymer ?
#
loop_
_entity_poly.entity_id
_entity_poly.type
_entity_poly.pdbx_seq_one_letter_code
_entity_poly.pdbx_strand_id
1 'polypeptide(L)'
;MAGWIKVHRKILNSEFYRGLTGRQRDVIITLLLMVNHEPREWIYKGVKYKTEPGQCVTSLQKIADLCGKDCTREVVRATIKHAENAHFLTHTTHTTHTVISIENWEKYQDINTKNTQSTRNTDTKNTCVSTTNKNIRNKEYKKYSPDSEEFRLSNLLYELIKKNNPQFKQPNLDNWCGHVDKMLRIDKRSVDDIEAVIRWCQQDNFWHKNILSTDKLRKQFDKLYMNIPKDKKVIPFKKDGDKDDWGYM
;
A
#
# COMPACT_ATOMS: atom_id res chain seq x y z
N MET A 1 21.65 24.36 3.40
CA MET A 1 20.60 23.90 2.47
C MET A 1 19.35 23.73 3.31
N ALA A 2 18.34 24.57 3.14
CA ALA A 2 17.05 24.38 3.78
C ALA A 2 16.18 23.59 2.79
N GLY A 3 15.69 22.43 3.19
CA GLY A 3 14.92 21.54 2.34
C GLY A 3 14.48 20.31 3.12
N TRP A 4 13.38 19.70 2.69
CA TRP A 4 12.89 18.44 3.24
C TRP A 4 13.06 17.35 2.18
N ILE A 5 13.45 16.16 2.63
CA ILE A 5 13.60 15.00 1.77
C ILE A 5 12.40 14.06 1.98
N LYS A 6 11.82 13.53 0.92
CA LYS A 6 10.86 12.42 1.04
C LYS A 6 11.61 11.11 1.20
N VAL A 7 11.47 10.44 2.35
CA VAL A 7 11.94 9.06 2.54
C VAL A 7 10.74 8.13 2.55
N HIS A 8 10.67 7.19 1.60
CA HIS A 8 9.53 6.28 1.50
C HIS A 8 9.64 5.14 2.52
N ARG A 9 8.58 4.89 3.30
CA ARG A 9 8.51 3.80 4.30
C ARG A 9 8.82 2.38 3.78
N LYS A 10 8.76 2.18 2.46
CA LYS A 10 9.15 0.90 1.81
C LYS A 10 10.63 0.57 2.03
N ILE A 11 11.48 1.57 2.27
CA ILE A 11 12.90 1.33 2.56
C ILE A 11 13.06 0.40 3.77
N LEU A 12 12.17 0.47 4.76
CA LEU A 12 12.18 -0.43 5.93
C LEU A 12 11.88 -1.89 5.58
N ASN A 13 11.27 -2.16 4.43
CA ASN A 13 10.98 -3.50 3.93
C ASN A 13 11.99 -3.99 2.89
N SER A 14 12.96 -3.16 2.51
CA SER A 14 14.03 -3.55 1.61
C SER A 14 14.99 -4.53 2.31
N GLU A 15 15.31 -5.64 1.66
CA GLU A 15 16.31 -6.60 2.16
C GLU A 15 17.65 -5.93 2.39
N PHE A 16 18.06 -5.06 1.46
CA PHE A 16 19.25 -4.22 1.59
C PHE A 16 19.24 -3.44 2.90
N TYR A 17 18.22 -2.60 3.13
CA TYR A 17 18.18 -1.73 4.31
C TYR A 17 18.06 -2.52 5.63
N ARG A 18 17.37 -3.66 5.62
CA ARG A 18 17.26 -4.56 6.77
C ARG A 18 18.59 -5.20 7.14
N GLY A 19 19.40 -5.58 6.13
CA GLY A 19 20.72 -6.17 6.32
C GLY A 19 21.81 -5.19 6.80
N LEU A 20 21.57 -3.88 6.72
CA LEU A 20 22.52 -2.86 7.18
C LEU A 20 22.62 -2.80 8.71
N THR A 21 23.85 -2.64 9.19
CA THR A 21 24.13 -2.27 10.60
C THR A 21 23.69 -0.84 10.89
N GLY A 22 23.54 -0.48 12.17
CA GLY A 22 23.12 0.87 12.58
C GLY A 22 23.99 1.98 11.98
N ARG A 23 25.31 1.78 11.96
CA ARG A 23 26.28 2.72 11.36
C ARG A 23 26.10 2.86 9.85
N GLN A 24 25.84 1.76 9.15
CA GLN A 24 25.61 1.82 7.70
C GLN A 24 24.27 2.49 7.37
N ARG A 25 23.23 2.31 8.20
CA ARG A 25 21.96 3.03 8.05
C ARG A 25 22.15 4.54 8.21
N ASP A 26 22.97 4.96 9.16
CA ASP A 26 23.33 6.37 9.35
C ASP A 26 24.03 6.96 8.11
N VAL A 27 24.96 6.20 7.50
CA VAL A 27 25.58 6.59 6.21
C VAL A 27 24.53 6.78 5.11
N ILE A 28 23.58 5.84 4.97
CA ILE A 28 22.52 5.95 3.94
C ILE A 28 21.64 7.17 4.18
N ILE A 29 21.23 7.42 5.42
CA ILE A 29 20.42 8.60 5.76
C ILE A 29 21.22 9.88 5.49
N THR A 30 22.49 9.93 5.88
CA THR A 30 23.39 11.06 5.63
C THR A 30 23.53 11.33 4.14
N LEU A 31 23.73 10.30 3.32
CA LEU A 31 23.79 10.44 1.86
C LEU A 31 22.49 11.01 1.29
N LEU A 32 21.33 10.53 1.73
CA LEU A 32 20.03 11.05 1.30
C LEU A 32 19.83 12.53 1.68
N LEU A 33 20.39 12.97 2.80
CA LEU A 33 20.34 14.37 3.24
C LEU A 33 21.35 15.27 2.51
N MET A 34 22.47 14.71 2.05
CA MET A 34 23.52 15.45 1.33
C MET A 34 23.22 15.67 -0.15
N VAL A 35 22.33 14.85 -0.71
CA VAL A 35 21.96 14.88 -2.12
C VAL A 35 21.22 16.18 -2.48
N ASN A 36 21.58 16.78 -3.61
CA ASN A 36 20.96 18.02 -4.05
C ASN A 36 19.53 17.76 -4.55
N HIS A 37 18.60 18.66 -4.19
CA HIS A 37 17.20 18.61 -4.63
C HIS A 37 16.94 19.37 -5.93
N GLU A 38 17.82 20.29 -6.27
CA GLU A 38 17.76 21.10 -7.48
C GLU A 38 19.11 21.06 -8.18
N PRO A 39 19.16 21.29 -9.51
CA PRO A 39 20.42 21.38 -10.22
C PRO A 39 21.28 22.47 -9.59
N ARG A 40 22.55 22.15 -9.34
CA ARG A 40 23.50 23.10 -8.74
C ARG A 40 24.76 23.19 -9.56
N GLU A 41 25.17 24.42 -9.84
CA GLU A 41 26.46 24.72 -10.45
C GLU A 41 27.45 25.20 -9.40
N TRP A 42 28.70 24.78 -9.54
CA TRP A 42 29.79 25.20 -8.67
C TRP A 42 31.11 25.21 -9.45
N ILE A 43 32.06 26.01 -8.97
CA ILE A 43 33.37 26.17 -9.61
C ILE A 43 34.41 25.53 -8.71
N TYR A 44 35.24 24.66 -9.27
CA TYR A 44 36.35 24.05 -8.55
C TYR A 44 37.59 23.99 -9.42
N LYS A 45 38.70 24.54 -8.90
CA LYS A 45 39.96 24.72 -9.63
C LYS A 45 39.76 25.38 -11.01
N GLY A 46 38.84 26.34 -11.11
CA GLY A 46 38.53 27.07 -12.35
C GLY A 46 37.62 26.33 -13.34
N VAL A 47 37.25 25.09 -13.07
CA VAL A 47 36.32 24.30 -13.91
C VAL A 47 34.91 24.40 -13.34
N LYS A 48 33.92 24.66 -14.20
CA LYS A 48 32.50 24.64 -13.84
C LYS A 48 32.00 23.20 -13.81
N TYR A 49 31.38 22.83 -12.69
CA TYR A 49 30.73 21.55 -12.49
C TYR A 49 29.25 21.77 -12.27
N LYS A 50 28.43 20.90 -12.87
CA LYS A 50 26.98 20.86 -12.67
C LYS A 50 26.62 19.54 -12.01
N THR A 51 25.74 19.57 -11.01
CA THR A 51 25.14 18.38 -10.41
C THR A 51 23.65 18.39 -10.66
N GLU A 52 23.12 17.26 -11.11
CA GLU A 52 21.67 17.08 -11.27
C GLU A 52 20.99 16.77 -9.93
N PRO A 53 19.65 16.95 -9.83
CA PRO A 53 18.89 16.52 -8.66
C PRO A 53 19.13 15.03 -8.40
N GLY A 54 19.41 14.65 -7.16
CA GLY A 54 19.71 13.25 -6.84
C GLY A 54 21.20 12.93 -6.78
N GLN A 55 22.06 13.89 -7.12
CA GLN A 55 23.50 13.75 -7.07
C GLN A 55 24.12 14.60 -5.95
N CYS A 56 25.19 14.09 -5.36
CA CYS A 56 26.09 14.89 -4.53
C CYS A 56 27.55 14.65 -4.93
N VAL A 57 28.35 15.71 -4.82
CA VAL A 57 29.79 15.65 -4.98
C VAL A 57 30.41 15.73 -3.59
N THR A 58 31.10 14.68 -3.18
CA THR A 58 31.67 14.60 -1.83
C THR A 58 32.88 13.67 -1.78
N SER A 59 33.57 13.65 -0.65
CA SER A 59 34.62 12.69 -0.35
C SER A 59 34.12 11.68 0.70
N LEU A 60 34.72 10.49 0.70
CA LEU A 60 34.40 9.45 1.70
C LEU A 60 34.63 9.94 3.14
N GLN A 61 35.67 10.77 3.35
CA GLN A 61 35.97 11.33 4.66
C GLN A 61 34.90 12.33 5.08
N LYS A 62 34.49 13.22 4.18
CA LYS A 62 33.43 14.21 4.46
C LYS A 62 32.10 13.54 4.81
N ILE A 63 31.78 12.40 4.20
CA ILE A 63 30.60 11.62 4.58
C ILE A 63 30.76 11.06 6.01
N ALA A 64 31.92 10.49 6.34
CA ALA A 64 32.18 9.97 7.68
C ALA A 64 32.09 11.07 8.76
N ASP A 65 32.63 12.25 8.48
CA ASP A 65 32.61 13.41 9.39
C ASP A 65 31.19 13.94 9.65
N LEU A 66 30.25 13.72 8.72
CA LEU A 66 28.83 14.10 8.85
C LEU A 66 27.99 13.01 9.53
N CYS A 67 28.47 11.77 9.54
CA CYS A 67 27.82 10.68 10.25
C CYS A 67 28.10 10.78 11.76
N GLY A 68 27.46 9.92 12.55
CA GLY A 68 27.73 9.81 13.98
C GLY A 68 29.20 9.53 14.29
N LYS A 69 29.62 9.91 15.51
CA LYS A 69 31.02 9.88 16.00
C LYS A 69 31.77 8.55 15.77
N ASP A 70 31.04 7.44 15.67
CA ASP A 70 31.59 6.08 15.52
C ASP A 70 31.64 5.59 14.06
N CYS A 71 31.39 6.47 13.09
CA CYS A 71 31.40 6.14 11.67
C CYS A 71 32.79 6.40 11.07
N THR A 72 33.44 5.34 10.57
CA THR A 72 34.76 5.47 9.93
C THR A 72 34.65 5.50 8.41
N ARG A 73 35.71 5.96 7.74
CA ARG A 73 35.82 5.99 6.28
C ARG A 73 35.61 4.60 5.64
N GLU A 74 36.06 3.55 6.32
CA GLU A 74 35.93 2.16 5.87
C GLU A 74 34.48 1.70 5.89
N VAL A 75 33.71 2.10 6.93
CA VAL A 75 32.27 1.83 7.01
C VAL A 75 31.55 2.53 5.88
N VAL A 76 31.87 3.79 5.59
CA VAL A 76 31.30 4.52 4.44
C VAL A 76 31.59 3.78 3.14
N ARG A 77 32.86 3.41 2.91
CA ARG A 77 33.27 2.68 1.70
C ARG A 77 32.54 1.35 1.54
N ALA A 78 32.46 0.56 2.61
CA ALA A 78 31.75 -0.72 2.59
C ALA A 78 30.25 -0.54 2.34
N THR A 79 29.64 0.51 2.92
CA THR A 79 28.23 0.83 2.73
C THR A 79 27.93 1.21 1.29
N ILE A 80 28.76 2.07 0.68
CA ILE A 80 28.60 2.48 -0.73
C ILE A 80 28.67 1.25 -1.65
N LYS A 81 29.65 0.37 -1.45
CA LYS A 81 29.78 -0.86 -2.24
C LYS A 81 28.57 -1.77 -2.08
N HIS A 82 28.04 -1.90 -0.86
CA HIS A 82 26.84 -2.70 -0.61
C HIS A 82 25.58 -2.08 -1.24
N ALA A 83 25.46 -0.75 -1.19
CA ALA A 83 24.35 0.00 -1.77
C ALA A 83 24.36 -0.03 -3.30
N GLU A 84 25.55 -0.01 -3.91
CA GLU A 84 25.72 -0.18 -5.35
C GLU A 84 25.29 -1.57 -5.81
N ASN A 85 25.71 -2.63 -5.11
CA ASN A 85 25.27 -3.99 -5.39
C ASN A 85 23.74 -4.17 -5.24
N ALA A 86 23.12 -3.36 -4.38
CA ALA A 86 21.67 -3.38 -4.16
C ALA A 86 20.89 -2.47 -5.12
N HIS A 87 21.54 -1.86 -6.12
CA HIS A 87 20.93 -0.89 -7.05
C HIS A 87 20.21 0.25 -6.31
N PHE A 88 20.78 0.71 -5.20
CA PHE A 88 20.25 1.82 -4.41
C PHE A 88 20.89 3.15 -4.82
N LEU A 89 22.18 3.12 -5.14
CA LEU A 89 22.95 4.26 -5.60
C LEU A 89 23.98 3.80 -6.61
N THR A 90 24.50 4.75 -7.39
CA THR A 90 25.69 4.57 -8.20
C THR A 90 26.74 5.57 -7.73
N HIS A 91 28.01 5.19 -7.82
CA HIS A 91 29.10 6.10 -7.53
C HIS A 91 30.09 6.13 -8.69
N THR A 92 30.53 7.32 -9.07
CA THR A 92 31.61 7.50 -10.04
C THR A 92 32.75 8.27 -9.39
N THR A 93 33.94 7.71 -9.48
CA THR A 93 35.16 8.37 -8.98
C THR A 93 35.85 9.07 -10.14
N HIS A 94 36.04 10.37 -10.00
CA HIS A 94 36.95 11.15 -10.84
C HIS A 94 38.25 11.41 -10.07
N THR A 95 39.29 11.83 -10.80
CA THR A 95 40.60 12.16 -10.22
C THR A 95 40.55 13.26 -9.15
N THR A 96 39.51 14.09 -9.18
CA THR A 96 39.37 15.25 -8.27
C THR A 96 38.21 15.14 -7.30
N HIS A 97 37.21 14.30 -7.57
CA HIS A 97 35.97 14.23 -6.79
C HIS A 97 35.22 12.92 -7.00
N THR A 98 34.34 12.57 -6.07
CA THR A 98 33.42 11.44 -6.21
C THR A 98 32.00 11.96 -6.35
N VAL A 99 31.29 11.50 -7.37
CA VAL A 99 29.87 11.77 -7.57
C VAL A 99 29.10 10.55 -7.08
N ILE A 100 28.16 10.77 -6.17
CA ILE A 100 27.22 9.75 -5.73
C ILE A 100 25.85 10.14 -6.26
N SER A 101 25.21 9.24 -7.00
CA SER A 101 23.87 9.43 -7.55
C SER A 101 22.91 8.43 -6.91
N ILE A 102 21.82 8.92 -6.33
CA ILE A 102 20.78 8.04 -5.78
C ILE A 102 19.91 7.54 -6.93
N GLU A 103 19.78 6.22 -7.05
CA GLU A 103 18.99 5.63 -8.12
C GLU A 103 17.50 5.88 -7.88
N ASN A 104 16.75 6.20 -8.93
CA ASN A 104 15.32 6.50 -8.85
C ASN A 104 14.97 7.72 -7.95
N TRP A 105 15.93 8.62 -7.68
CA TRP A 105 15.72 9.81 -6.86
C TRP A 105 14.52 10.66 -7.28
N GLU A 106 14.40 10.97 -8.57
CA GLU A 106 13.29 11.75 -9.11
C GLU A 106 11.94 11.10 -8.79
N LYS A 107 11.81 9.77 -8.95
CA LYS A 107 10.58 9.03 -8.59
C LYS A 107 10.23 9.15 -7.11
N TYR A 108 11.23 9.34 -6.25
CA TYR A 108 11.02 9.50 -4.82
C TYR A 108 10.72 10.94 -4.41
N GLN A 109 11.18 11.94 -5.16
CA GLN A 109 11.00 13.37 -4.86
C GLN A 109 9.85 14.04 -5.64
N ASP A 110 9.41 13.46 -6.77
CA ASP A 110 8.42 14.08 -7.66
C ASP A 110 7.15 14.54 -6.92
N ILE A 111 6.65 15.69 -7.35
CA ILE A 111 5.44 16.38 -6.89
C ILE A 111 4.23 15.96 -7.73
N ASN A 112 4.42 15.29 -8.87
CA ASN A 112 3.32 14.74 -9.65
C ASN A 112 2.66 13.55 -8.90
N THR A 113 1.44 13.53 -8.33
CA THR A 113 0.21 14.34 -8.31
C THR A 113 -0.26 15.10 -9.55
N LYS A 114 0.40 15.00 -10.71
CA LYS A 114 -0.10 15.58 -11.98
C LYS A 114 0.28 14.83 -13.26
N ASN A 115 0.94 13.67 -13.21
CA ASN A 115 1.16 12.84 -14.41
C ASN A 115 0.63 11.42 -14.24
N THR A 116 -0.70 11.31 -14.17
CA THR A 116 -1.43 10.20 -14.79
C THR A 116 -2.69 10.75 -15.47
N GLN A 117 -2.53 11.89 -16.16
CA GLN A 117 -3.51 12.45 -17.11
C GLN A 117 -2.78 12.74 -18.43
N SER A 118 -2.41 11.66 -19.09
CA SER A 118 -2.24 11.58 -20.54
C SER A 118 -2.35 10.09 -20.83
N THR A 119 -3.55 9.56 -21.02
CA THR A 119 -4.45 9.81 -22.14
C THR A 119 -5.87 9.41 -21.74
N ARG A 120 -6.82 10.34 -21.92
CA ARG A 120 -8.22 10.09 -22.29
C ARG A 120 -8.88 11.45 -22.41
N ASN A 121 -8.86 11.97 -23.64
CA ASN A 121 -9.84 12.94 -24.07
C ASN A 121 -11.22 12.30 -23.89
N THR A 122 -12.07 12.93 -23.09
CA THR A 122 -13.45 13.27 -23.46
C THR A 122 -14.01 14.26 -22.45
N ASP A 123 -14.68 15.27 -23.00
CA ASP A 123 -15.31 16.40 -22.34
C ASP A 123 -16.21 16.04 -21.13
N THR A 124 -16.32 16.95 -20.16
CA THR A 124 -17.50 17.86 -19.99
C THR A 124 -17.61 18.41 -18.55
N LYS A 125 -17.49 19.74 -18.43
CA LYS A 125 -18.10 20.72 -17.50
C LYS A 125 -18.13 20.52 -15.97
N ASN A 126 -17.49 21.52 -15.33
CA ASN A 126 -17.97 22.36 -14.22
C ASN A 126 -18.18 21.76 -12.81
N THR A 127 -17.38 22.21 -11.83
CA THR A 127 -17.73 23.28 -10.84
C THR A 127 -16.80 23.18 -9.62
N CYS A 128 -16.26 24.32 -9.20
CA CYS A 128 -15.46 24.54 -8.00
C CYS A 128 -16.36 24.83 -6.77
N VAL A 129 -16.00 24.40 -5.55
CA VAL A 129 -15.99 25.19 -4.29
C VAL A 129 -15.27 24.41 -3.17
N SER A 130 -14.59 25.20 -2.34
CA SER A 130 -13.61 25.00 -1.28
C SER A 130 -13.88 24.08 -0.06
N THR A 131 -12.75 23.67 0.54
CA THR A 131 -12.43 23.52 1.98
C THR A 131 -13.21 22.53 2.86
N THR A 132 -12.54 21.43 3.26
CA THR A 132 -12.10 21.13 4.65
C THR A 132 -11.26 19.84 4.63
N ASN A 133 -9.93 19.94 4.58
CA ASN A 133 -9.03 18.79 4.46
C ASN A 133 -8.80 18.08 5.81
N LYS A 134 -9.73 17.21 6.20
CA LYS A 134 -9.42 16.06 7.05
C LYS A 134 -8.96 14.92 6.13
N ASN A 135 -7.70 14.52 6.26
CA ASN A 135 -7.08 13.41 5.53
C ASN A 135 -7.81 12.08 5.79
N ILE A 136 -8.85 11.80 5.02
CA ILE A 136 -9.42 10.46 4.83
C ILE A 136 -8.73 9.88 3.59
N ARG A 137 -8.02 8.76 3.77
CA ARG A 137 -7.46 7.97 2.68
C ARG A 137 -8.61 7.56 1.75
N ASN A 138 -8.76 8.22 0.61
CA ASN A 138 -9.58 7.72 -0.47
C ASN A 138 -8.86 6.50 -1.08
N LYS A 139 -9.11 5.33 -0.49
CA LYS A 139 -9.18 4.09 -1.26
C LYS A 139 -10.26 4.35 -2.31
N GLU A 140 -9.93 4.36 -3.59
CA GLU A 140 -10.97 4.22 -4.61
C GLU A 140 -11.62 2.86 -4.37
N TYR A 141 -12.79 2.88 -3.74
CA TYR A 141 -13.61 1.71 -3.59
C TYR A 141 -14.23 1.46 -4.97
N LYS A 142 -13.96 0.31 -5.55
CA LYS A 142 -14.72 -0.18 -6.70
C LYS A 142 -16.19 -0.11 -6.28
N LYS A 143 -17.01 0.71 -6.95
CA LYS A 143 -18.44 0.75 -6.65
C LYS A 143 -19.03 -0.59 -7.08
N TYR A 144 -19.49 -1.37 -6.12
CA TYR A 144 -20.13 -2.66 -6.40
C TYR A 144 -21.59 -2.39 -6.75
N SER A 145 -22.10 -3.05 -7.79
CA SER A 145 -23.51 -2.95 -8.15
C SER A 145 -24.37 -3.49 -7.00
N PRO A 146 -25.53 -2.88 -6.68
CA PRO A 146 -26.44 -3.41 -5.66
C PRO A 146 -26.88 -4.87 -5.90
N ASP A 147 -26.88 -5.32 -7.16
CA ASP A 147 -27.23 -6.69 -7.57
C ASP A 147 -26.05 -7.67 -7.53
N SER A 148 -24.86 -7.22 -7.12
CA SER A 148 -23.69 -8.08 -7.03
C SER A 148 -23.74 -9.01 -5.81
N GLU A 149 -23.22 -10.24 -5.97
CA GLU A 149 -23.17 -11.24 -4.89
C GLU A 149 -22.36 -10.72 -3.68
N GLU A 150 -21.35 -9.92 -3.93
CA GLU A 150 -20.50 -9.27 -2.93
C GLU A 150 -21.29 -8.27 -2.06
N PHE A 151 -22.19 -7.51 -2.69
CA PHE A 151 -23.06 -6.57 -2.00
C PHE A 151 -24.10 -7.31 -1.17
N ARG A 152 -24.74 -8.34 -1.74
CA ARG A 152 -25.70 -9.18 -1.03
C ARG A 152 -25.09 -9.80 0.24
N LEU A 153 -23.91 -10.41 0.13
CA LEU A 153 -23.23 -11.04 1.27
C LEU A 153 -22.78 -10.02 2.32
N SER A 154 -22.28 -8.86 1.88
CA SER A 154 -21.88 -7.77 2.78
C SER A 154 -23.07 -7.19 3.55
N ASN A 155 -24.20 -6.99 2.86
CA ASN A 155 -25.42 -6.51 3.47
C ASN A 155 -26.02 -7.54 4.43
N LEU A 156 -25.99 -8.83 4.07
CA LEU A 156 -26.44 -9.92 4.93
C LEU A 156 -25.69 -9.94 6.28
N LEU A 157 -24.37 -9.81 6.25
CA LEU A 157 -23.56 -9.75 7.48
C LEU A 157 -23.94 -8.53 8.33
N TYR A 158 -24.15 -7.38 7.69
CA TYR A 158 -24.49 -6.15 8.39
C TYR A 158 -25.86 -6.24 9.09
N GLU A 159 -26.89 -6.73 8.40
CA GLU A 159 -28.24 -6.91 8.96
C GLU A 159 -28.23 -7.84 10.18
N LEU A 160 -27.48 -8.95 10.11
CA LEU A 160 -27.35 -9.88 11.24
C LEU A 160 -26.63 -9.26 12.44
N ILE A 161 -25.57 -8.48 12.21
CA ILE A 161 -24.87 -7.75 13.27
C ILE A 161 -25.81 -6.70 13.90
N LYS A 162 -26.58 -5.97 13.09
CA LYS A 162 -27.51 -4.95 13.56
C LYS A 162 -28.67 -5.55 14.36
N LYS A 163 -29.14 -6.74 13.98
CA LYS A 163 -30.14 -7.50 14.75
C LYS A 163 -29.62 -7.88 16.15
N ASN A 164 -28.36 -8.31 16.23
CA ASN A 164 -27.73 -8.69 17.50
C ASN A 164 -27.27 -7.48 18.33
N ASN A 165 -26.94 -6.36 17.68
CA ASN A 165 -26.52 -5.12 18.30
C ASN A 165 -27.17 -3.92 17.59
N PRO A 166 -28.35 -3.45 18.05
CA PRO A 166 -29.07 -2.34 17.44
C PRO A 166 -28.32 -1.00 17.40
N GLN A 167 -27.29 -0.84 18.25
CA GLN A 167 -26.44 0.37 18.28
C GLN A 167 -25.24 0.29 17.33
N PHE A 168 -25.11 -0.78 16.53
CA PHE A 168 -23.99 -0.92 15.61
C PHE A 168 -24.02 0.13 14.50
N LYS A 169 -22.91 0.87 14.36
CA LYS A 169 -22.78 1.94 13.35
C LYS A 169 -22.72 1.33 11.95
N GLN A 170 -23.42 1.96 11.01
CA GLN A 170 -23.39 1.52 9.62
C GLN A 170 -21.96 1.56 9.07
N PRO A 171 -21.41 0.41 8.63
CA PRO A 171 -20.08 0.35 8.06
C PRO A 171 -20.09 0.83 6.61
N ASN A 172 -18.89 1.12 6.08
CA ASN A 172 -18.72 1.36 4.66
C ASN A 172 -18.94 0.05 3.88
N LEU A 173 -20.11 -0.08 3.26
CA LEU A 173 -20.52 -1.28 2.52
C LEU A 173 -19.62 -1.57 1.32
N ASP A 174 -19.11 -0.56 0.62
CA ASP A 174 -18.19 -0.77 -0.51
C ASP A 174 -16.87 -1.40 -0.07
N ASN A 175 -16.34 -0.97 1.08
CA ASN A 175 -15.16 -1.61 1.69
C ASN A 175 -15.46 -3.04 2.13
N TRP A 176 -16.70 -3.31 2.56
CA TRP A 176 -17.12 -4.65 2.93
C TRP A 176 -17.20 -5.57 1.71
N CYS A 177 -17.81 -5.09 0.62
CA CYS A 177 -17.86 -5.77 -0.67
C CYS A 177 -16.47 -6.07 -1.19
N GLY A 178 -15.52 -5.14 -1.04
CA GLY A 178 -14.13 -5.34 -1.44
C GLY A 178 -13.38 -6.42 -0.65
N HIS A 179 -13.85 -6.81 0.53
CA HIS A 179 -13.31 -7.99 1.23
C HIS A 179 -13.97 -9.28 0.74
N VAL A 180 -15.27 -9.25 0.45
CA VAL A 180 -16.00 -10.39 -0.11
C VAL A 180 -15.53 -10.71 -1.53
N ASP A 181 -15.30 -9.72 -2.39
CA ASP A 181 -14.67 -9.86 -3.71
C ASP A 181 -13.34 -10.63 -3.62
N LYS A 182 -12.53 -10.34 -2.60
CA LYS A 182 -11.28 -11.07 -2.38
C LYS A 182 -11.51 -12.50 -1.94
N MET A 183 -12.56 -12.76 -1.18
CA MET A 183 -12.93 -14.12 -0.78
C MET A 183 -13.38 -14.96 -1.98
N LEU A 184 -14.15 -14.36 -2.90
CA LEU A 184 -14.59 -15.02 -4.13
C LEU A 184 -13.43 -15.20 -5.13
N ARG A 185 -12.71 -14.12 -5.43
CA ARG A 185 -11.70 -14.10 -6.50
C ARG A 185 -10.34 -14.66 -6.11
N ILE A 186 -9.84 -14.31 -4.91
CA ILE A 186 -8.49 -14.69 -4.47
C ILE A 186 -8.57 -15.98 -3.66
N ASP A 187 -9.45 -16.01 -2.66
CA ASP A 187 -9.56 -17.16 -1.76
C ASP A 187 -10.38 -18.31 -2.38
N LYS A 188 -10.97 -18.09 -3.57
CA LYS A 188 -11.74 -19.08 -4.35
C LYS A 188 -12.84 -19.78 -3.54
N ARG A 189 -13.46 -19.05 -2.61
CA ARG A 189 -14.54 -19.57 -1.77
C ARG A 189 -15.86 -19.44 -2.51
N SER A 190 -16.76 -20.42 -2.38
CA SER A 190 -18.08 -20.34 -3.00
C SER A 190 -18.96 -19.32 -2.27
N VAL A 191 -19.91 -18.73 -3.00
CA VAL A 191 -20.90 -17.80 -2.44
C VAL A 191 -21.69 -18.48 -1.32
N ASP A 192 -22.06 -19.75 -1.52
CA ASP A 192 -22.83 -20.55 -0.58
C ASP A 192 -22.05 -20.81 0.72
N ASP A 193 -20.75 -21.11 0.64
CA ASP A 193 -19.90 -21.31 1.81
C ASP A 193 -19.76 -20.02 2.62
N ILE A 194 -19.63 -18.87 1.94
CA ILE A 194 -19.54 -17.57 2.59
C ILE A 194 -20.86 -17.23 3.28
N GLU A 195 -21.99 -17.48 2.62
CA GLU A 195 -23.32 -17.27 3.21
C GLU A 195 -23.53 -18.16 4.45
N ALA A 196 -23.17 -19.45 4.37
CA ALA A 196 -23.27 -20.38 5.48
C ALA A 196 -22.44 -19.94 6.69
N VAL A 197 -21.20 -19.51 6.46
CA VAL A 197 -20.30 -19.01 7.50
C VAL A 197 -20.84 -17.72 8.14
N ILE A 198 -21.38 -16.79 7.34
CA ILE A 198 -21.98 -15.55 7.84
C ILE A 198 -23.15 -15.86 8.79
N ARG A 199 -24.08 -16.74 8.36
CA ARG A 199 -25.26 -17.09 9.16
C ARG A 199 -24.87 -17.80 10.45
N TRP A 200 -23.94 -18.74 10.38
CA TRP A 200 -23.48 -19.49 11.55
C TRP A 200 -22.75 -18.60 12.55
N CYS A 201 -21.77 -17.79 12.10
CA CYS A 201 -20.97 -16.99 13.00
C CYS A 201 -21.77 -15.93 13.76
N GLN A 202 -22.89 -15.45 13.20
CA GLN A 202 -23.77 -14.48 13.86
C GLN A 202 -24.80 -15.13 14.79
N GLN A 203 -25.00 -16.45 14.72
CA GLN A 203 -25.83 -17.21 15.65
C GLN A 203 -25.03 -17.73 16.85
N ASP A 204 -23.73 -17.93 16.68
CA ASP A 204 -22.85 -18.46 17.72
C ASP A 204 -22.49 -17.41 18.79
N ASN A 205 -22.72 -17.75 20.06
CA ASN A 205 -22.50 -16.88 21.23
C ASN A 205 -21.05 -16.40 21.40
N PHE A 206 -20.09 -17.13 20.84
CA PHE A 206 -18.66 -16.79 20.90
C PHE A 206 -18.25 -15.98 19.66
N TRP A 207 -18.62 -16.41 18.46
CA TRP A 207 -18.17 -15.78 17.21
C TRP A 207 -18.91 -14.50 16.85
N HIS A 208 -20.19 -14.32 17.23
CA HIS A 208 -20.94 -13.11 16.87
C HIS A 208 -20.30 -11.85 17.49
N LYS A 209 -19.66 -11.99 18.65
CA LYS A 209 -18.94 -10.89 19.34
C LYS A 209 -17.62 -10.55 18.67
N ASN A 210 -17.00 -11.54 18.01
CA ASN A 210 -15.68 -11.44 17.42
C ASN A 210 -15.75 -10.97 15.95
N ILE A 211 -16.73 -11.42 15.19
CA ILE A 211 -16.92 -11.12 13.76
C ILE A 211 -17.86 -9.92 13.57
N LEU A 212 -17.27 -8.72 13.60
CA LEU A 212 -17.99 -7.45 13.41
C LEU A 212 -17.68 -6.78 12.06
N SER A 213 -17.02 -7.49 11.14
CA SER A 213 -16.68 -6.96 9.82
C SER A 213 -16.32 -8.07 8.83
N THR A 214 -16.48 -7.79 7.53
CA THR A 214 -16.07 -8.73 6.47
C THR A 214 -14.55 -8.97 6.41
N ASP A 215 -13.72 -8.04 6.89
CA ASP A 215 -12.25 -8.26 7.00
C ASP A 215 -11.93 -9.32 8.06
N LYS A 216 -12.57 -9.23 9.23
CA LYS A 216 -12.43 -10.24 10.29
C LYS A 216 -12.99 -11.59 9.85
N LEU A 217 -14.14 -11.58 9.18
CA LEU A 217 -14.75 -12.78 8.57
C LEU A 217 -13.74 -13.47 7.65
N ARG A 218 -13.12 -12.75 6.71
CA ARG A 218 -12.11 -13.28 5.79
C ARG A 218 -10.90 -13.87 6.51
N LYS A 219 -10.34 -13.15 7.49
CA LYS A 219 -9.16 -13.59 8.26
C LYS A 219 -9.40 -14.84 9.09
N GLN A 220 -10.61 -15.02 9.59
CA GLN A 220 -10.97 -16.15 10.45
C GLN A 220 -11.79 -17.22 9.73
N PHE A 221 -11.95 -17.09 8.41
CA PHE A 221 -12.88 -17.93 7.64
C PHE A 221 -12.60 -19.43 7.83
N ASP A 222 -11.35 -19.86 7.72
CA ASP A 222 -11.02 -21.30 7.82
C ASP A 222 -11.35 -21.85 9.21
N LYS A 223 -11.16 -21.05 10.26
CA LYS A 223 -11.53 -21.41 11.63
C LYS A 223 -13.04 -21.46 11.81
N LEU A 224 -13.77 -20.51 11.23
CA LEU A 224 -15.23 -20.51 11.29
C LEU A 224 -15.78 -21.73 10.55
N TYR A 225 -15.31 -21.96 9.33
CA TYR A 225 -15.73 -23.07 8.47
C TYR A 225 -15.50 -24.44 9.12
N MET A 226 -14.38 -24.64 9.82
CA MET A 226 -14.11 -25.87 10.59
C MET A 226 -15.02 -26.06 11.79
N ASN A 227 -15.48 -24.98 12.41
CA ASN A 227 -16.34 -25.02 13.60
C ASN A 227 -17.83 -25.10 13.27
N ILE A 228 -18.23 -24.94 12.00
CA ILE A 228 -19.61 -25.17 11.59
C ILE A 228 -19.96 -26.63 11.87
N PRO A 229 -20.93 -26.92 12.74
CA PRO A 229 -21.38 -28.30 12.97
C PRO A 229 -21.97 -28.82 11.66
N LYS A 230 -21.37 -29.88 11.12
CA LYS A 230 -21.77 -30.51 9.84
C LYS A 230 -23.16 -31.19 9.90
N ASP A 231 -23.81 -31.18 11.07
CA ASP A 231 -25.08 -31.86 11.33
C ASP A 231 -26.35 -31.04 11.07
N LYS A 232 -26.27 -29.93 10.36
CA LYS A 232 -27.46 -29.32 9.77
C LYS A 232 -27.28 -29.14 8.28
N LYS A 233 -27.93 -30.01 7.51
CA LYS A 233 -28.27 -29.80 6.10
C LYS A 233 -28.82 -28.38 5.95
N VAL A 234 -28.03 -27.48 5.38
CA VAL A 234 -28.53 -26.18 4.94
C VAL A 234 -29.38 -26.47 3.71
N ILE A 235 -30.69 -26.26 3.83
CA ILE A 235 -31.65 -26.43 2.75
C ILE A 235 -31.34 -25.34 1.71
N PRO A 236 -30.99 -25.68 0.45
CA PRO A 236 -30.76 -24.67 -0.57
C PRO A 236 -32.06 -23.88 -0.82
N PHE A 237 -31.91 -22.57 -1.02
CA PHE A 237 -33.03 -21.67 -1.33
C PHE A 237 -33.64 -22.11 -2.66
N LYS A 238 -34.91 -22.54 -2.65
CA LYS A 238 -35.68 -22.81 -3.86
C LYS A 238 -35.77 -21.50 -4.64
N LYS A 239 -35.27 -21.50 -5.87
CA LYS A 239 -35.40 -20.37 -6.79
C LYS A 239 -36.85 -20.39 -7.30
N ASP A 240 -37.73 -19.65 -6.65
CA ASP A 240 -39.08 -19.43 -7.17
C ASP A 240 -38.98 -18.49 -8.37
N GLY A 241 -39.32 -19.01 -9.54
CA GLY A 241 -39.30 -18.32 -10.81
C GLY A 241 -39.27 -19.33 -11.96
N ASP A 242 -40.25 -20.22 -11.98
CA ASP A 242 -40.56 -21.08 -13.12
C ASP A 242 -41.67 -20.43 -13.97
N LYS A 243 -41.68 -20.79 -15.26
CA LYS A 243 -42.50 -20.36 -16.42
C LYS A 243 -41.84 -19.28 -17.28
N ASP A 244 -41.56 -19.51 -18.56
CA ASP A 244 -42.34 -20.22 -19.58
C ASP A 244 -41.47 -21.23 -20.38
N ASP A 245 -41.91 -22.49 -20.47
CA ASP A 245 -42.60 -23.08 -21.64
C ASP A 245 -41.79 -23.07 -22.94
N TRP A 246 -41.36 -24.26 -23.38
CA TRP A 246 -41.53 -24.77 -24.74
C TRP A 246 -41.32 -26.29 -24.70
N GLY A 247 -42.44 -27.01 -24.56
CA GLY A 247 -42.49 -28.42 -24.88
C GLY A 247 -42.42 -28.64 -26.40
N TYR A 248 -41.62 -29.60 -26.83
CA TYR A 248 -41.88 -30.33 -28.07
C TYR A 248 -41.70 -31.82 -27.85
N MET A 249 -42.71 -32.52 -28.34
CA MET A 249 -42.93 -33.96 -28.39
C MET A 249 -41.79 -34.71 -29.07
#